data_AF-A0A6N9V320-F1
#
_entry.id   AF-A0A6N9V320-F1
#
_cell.length_a   1.000
_cell.length_b   1.000
_cell.length_c   1.000
_cell.angle_alpha   90.00
_cell.angle_beta   90.00
_cell.angle_gamma   90.00
#
_symmetry.space_group_name_H-M   'P 1'
#
loop_
_entity.id
_entity.type
_entity.pdbx_description
1 polymer ?
#
loop_
_entity_poly.entity_id
_entity_poly.type
_entity_poly.pdbx_seq_one_letter_code
_entity_poly.pdbx_strand_id
1 'polypeptide(L)' 'GKEPELDPGAFTAPGSAVIGDVVMAEGSSLWYNAVLRADCGPVRLGAGSNVQDNATVHVDPGFTVTIG' A
#
# COMPACT_ATOMS: atom_id res chain seq x y z
N GLY A 1 15.39 7.46 -0.01
CA GLY A 1 14.39 6.46 0.41
C GLY A 1 13.82 5.78 -0.82
N LYS A 2 13.01 4.74 -0.67
CA LYS A 2 12.17 4.23 -1.78
C LYS A 2 10.89 5.04 -1.83
N GLU A 3 10.40 5.30 -3.04
CA GLU A 3 9.13 5.97 -3.29
C GLU A 3 8.08 4.94 -3.69
N PRO A 4 6.81 5.13 -3.29
CA PRO A 4 5.72 4.25 -3.72
C PRO A 4 5.54 4.24 -5.24
N GLU A 5 5.27 3.07 -5.79
CA GLU A 5 4.90 2.87 -7.19
C GLU A 5 3.39 2.59 -7.27
N LEU A 6 2.64 3.57 -7.76
CA LEU A 6 1.18 3.48 -7.87
C LEU A 6 0.81 3.38 -9.35
N ASP A 7 0.07 2.33 -9.70
CA ASP A 7 -0.54 2.25 -11.03
C ASP A 7 -1.49 3.47 -11.26
N PRO A 8 -1.60 4.00 -12.48
CA PRO A 8 -2.51 5.12 -12.78
C PRO A 8 -3.99 4.86 -12.44
N GLY A 9 -4.41 3.58 -12.42
CA GLY A 9 -5.75 3.15 -12.02
C GLY A 9 -5.89 2.85 -10.53
N ALA A 10 -4.83 2.98 -9.73
CA ALA A 10 -4.89 2.82 -8.28
C ALA A 10 -5.50 4.06 -7.61
N PHE A 11 -6.23 3.85 -6.51
CA PHE A 11 -6.89 4.92 -5.76
C PHE A 11 -6.32 5.06 -4.35
N THR A 12 -6.00 6.28 -3.95
CA THR A 12 -5.66 6.63 -2.56
C THR A 12 -6.63 7.70 -2.06
N ALA A 13 -7.42 7.35 -1.05
CA ALA A 13 -8.39 8.26 -0.46
C ALA A 13 -7.69 9.40 0.29
N PRO A 14 -8.34 10.58 0.42
CA PRO A 14 -7.88 11.64 1.32
C PRO A 14 -7.57 11.11 2.73
N GLY A 15 -6.44 11.53 3.29
CA GLY A 15 -5.99 11.12 4.63
C GLY A 15 -5.30 9.75 4.69
N SER A 16 -5.32 8.95 3.61
CA SER A 16 -4.49 7.75 3.52
C SER A 16 -3.00 8.10 3.39
N ALA A 17 -2.13 7.17 3.79
CA ALA A 17 -0.69 7.34 3.68
C ALA A 17 -0.03 6.11 3.03
N VAL A 18 0.80 6.36 2.02
CA VAL A 18 1.62 5.35 1.35
C VAL A 18 3.08 5.74 1.49
N ILE A 19 3.88 4.93 2.18
CA ILE A 19 5.23 5.30 2.61
C ILE A 19 6.20 4.18 2.25
N GLY A 20 7.29 4.50 1.56
CA GLY A 20 8.40 3.55 1.33
C GLY A 20 8.17 2.62 0.14
N ASP A 21 8.64 1.37 0.27
CA ASP A 21 8.61 0.33 -0.78
C ASP A 21 7.22 -0.29 -0.97
N VAL A 22 6.27 0.51 -1.44
CA VAL A 22 4.91 0.07 -1.76
C VAL A 22 4.74 -0.05 -3.27
N VAL A 23 4.13 -1.14 -3.74
CA VAL A 23 3.56 -1.20 -5.10
C VAL A 23 2.05 -1.41 -4.99
N MET A 24 1.28 -0.57 -5.67
CA MET A 24 -0.17 -0.69 -5.83
C MET A 24 -0.48 -0.97 -7.31
N ALA A 25 -0.97 -2.17 -7.60
CA ALA A 25 -1.31 -2.59 -8.96
C ALA A 25 -2.64 -1.98 -9.46
N GLU A 26 -2.97 -2.20 -10.75
CA GLU A 26 -4.16 -1.67 -11.41
C GLU A 26 -5.45 -1.92 -10.61
N GLY A 27 -6.25 -0.87 -10.45
CA GLY A 27 -7.55 -0.92 -9.76
C GLY A 27 -7.47 -1.20 -8.26
N SER A 28 -6.26 -1.27 -7.68
CA SER A 28 -6.11 -1.41 -6.23
C SER A 28 -6.45 -0.11 -5.50
N SER A 29 -6.90 -0.19 -4.26
CA SER A 29 -7.36 0.99 -3.51
C SER A 29 -6.98 1.01 -2.04
N LEU A 30 -6.61 2.19 -1.56
CA LEU A 30 -6.35 2.50 -0.17
C LEU A 30 -7.37 3.53 0.31
N TRP A 31 -8.15 3.17 1.31
CA TRP A 31 -9.31 3.94 1.76
C TRP A 31 -9.00 4.86 2.94
N TYR A 32 -9.98 5.61 3.42
CA TYR A 32 -9.75 6.79 4.26
C TYR A 32 -8.95 6.47 5.52
N ASN A 33 -7.89 7.25 5.75
CA ASN A 33 -6.97 7.11 6.89
C ASN A 33 -6.26 5.75 6.99
N ALA A 34 -6.30 4.92 5.95
CA ALA A 34 -5.51 3.70 5.91
C ALA A 34 -4.03 4.01 5.63
N VAL A 35 -3.14 3.19 6.18
CA VAL A 35 -1.69 3.40 6.11
C VAL A 35 -1.00 2.16 5.57
N LEU A 36 -0.28 2.32 4.46
CA LEU A 36 0.72 1.36 3.98
C LEU A 36 2.11 1.92 4.32
N ARG A 37 2.77 1.33 5.32
CA ARG A 37 4.10 1.75 5.76
C ARG A 37 5.11 0.65 5.43
N ALA A 38 5.91 0.89 4.39
CA ALA A 38 6.91 -0.02 3.84
C ALA A 38 8.34 0.58 4.01
N ASP A 39 8.62 1.06 5.23
CA ASP A 39 9.92 1.62 5.61
C ASP A 39 10.95 0.55 6.01
N CYS A 40 10.49 -0.65 6.39
CA CYS A 40 11.33 -1.77 6.84
C CYS A 40 11.41 -2.94 5.83
N GLY A 41 10.60 -2.92 4.77
CA GLY A 41 10.50 -3.99 3.78
C GLY A 41 9.41 -3.72 2.75
N PRO A 42 9.18 -4.62 1.77
CA PRO A 42 8.21 -4.38 0.70
C PRO A 42 6.76 -4.66 1.13
N VAL A 43 5.84 -3.84 0.64
CA VAL A 43 4.38 -4.09 0.65
C VAL A 43 3.88 -4.10 -0.80
N ARG A 44 3.17 -5.15 -1.21
CA ARG A 44 2.63 -5.33 -2.56
C ARG A 44 1.11 -5.50 -2.50
N LEU A 45 0.38 -4.60 -3.13
CA LEU A 45 -1.08 -4.67 -3.26
C LEU A 45 -1.43 -5.08 -4.69
N GLY A 46 -1.98 -6.28 -4.85
CA GLY A 46 -2.37 -6.88 -6.12
C GLY A 46 -3.57 -6.19 -6.79
N ALA A 47 -3.79 -6.51 -8.06
CA ALA A 47 -4.81 -5.85 -8.88
C ALA A 47 -6.22 -6.00 -8.28
N GLY A 48 -6.99 -4.92 -8.28
CA GLY A 48 -8.36 -4.87 -7.73
C GLY A 48 -8.48 -5.06 -6.20
N SER A 49 -7.36 -5.22 -5.48
CA SER A 49 -7.38 -5.40 -4.03
C SER A 49 -7.59 -4.07 -3.30
N ASN A 50 -8.18 -4.13 -2.11
CA ASN A 50 -8.45 -2.93 -1.33
C ASN A 50 -8.04 -3.09 0.13
N VAL A 51 -7.53 -2.01 0.71
CA VAL A 51 -7.24 -1.86 2.14
C VAL A 51 -8.15 -0.78 2.68
N GLN A 52 -9.11 -1.19 3.50
CA GLN A 52 -10.22 -0.36 3.95
C GLN A 52 -9.82 0.60 5.08
N ASP A 53 -10.76 1.47 5.43
CA ASP A 53 -10.59 2.62 6.30
C ASP A 53 -9.87 2.29 7.62
N ASN A 54 -8.95 3.18 8.03
CA ASN A 54 -8.17 3.10 9.26
C ASN A 54 -7.30 1.83 9.43
N ALA A 55 -7.19 0.97 8.43
CA ALA A 55 -6.30 -0.18 8.49
C ALA A 55 -4.83 0.25 8.41
N THR A 56 -3.95 -0.49 9.10
CA THR A 56 -2.51 -0.31 8.99
C THR A 56 -1.86 -1.58 8.47
N VAL A 57 -1.06 -1.45 7.42
CA VAL A 57 -0.17 -2.48 6.92
C VAL A 57 1.27 -2.03 7.15
N HIS A 58 2.00 -2.82 7.92
CA HIS A 58 3.42 -2.65 8.18
C HIS A 58 4.14 -3.98 7.89
N VAL A 59 5.47 -3.96 7.91
CA VAL A 59 6.28 -5.07 7.42
C VAL A 59 7.59 -5.17 8.20
N ASP A 60 8.03 -6.41 8.47
CA ASP A 60 9.34 -6.69 9.05
C ASP A 60 10.38 -7.01 7.95
N PRO A 61 11.67 -6.72 8.18
CA PRO A 61 12.72 -7.04 7.22
C PRO A 61 12.75 -8.54 6.86
N GLY A 62 12.73 -8.83 5.56
CA GLY A 62 12.74 -10.21 5.05
C GLY A 62 11.36 -10.87 4.91
N PHE A 63 10.28 -10.23 5.38
CA PHE A 63 8.92 -10.77 5.35
C PHE A 63 7.98 -9.90 4.52
N THR A 64 8.08 -9.96 3.19
CA THR A 64 7.23 -9.14 2.31
C THR A 64 5.74 -9.37 2.58
N VAL A 65 4.97 -8.28 2.72
CA VAL A 65 3.50 -8.35 2.78
C VAL A 65 2.95 -8.29 1.36
N THR A 66 2.13 -9.27 0.99
CA THR A 66 1.39 -9.30 -0.28
C THR A 66 -0.10 -9.45 0.02
N ILE A 67 -0.93 -8.57 -0.55
CA ILE A 67 -2.38 -8.60 -0.43
C ILE A 67 -2.96 -8.69 -1.85
N GLY A 68 -3.68 -9.77 -2.13
CA GLY A 68 -4.17 -10.08 -3.47
C GLY A 68 -3.16 -10.80 -4.34
#